data_AF-A0A1R1QKU3-F1
#
_entry.id   AF-A0A1R1QKU3-F1
#
_cell.length_a   1.000
_cell.length_b   1.000
_cell.length_c   1.000
_cell.angle_alpha   90.00
_cell.angle_beta   90.00
_cell.angle_gamma   90.00
#
_symmetry.space_group_name_H-M   'P 1'
#
loop_
_entity.id
_entity.type
_entity.pdbx_description
1 polymer ?
#
loop_
_entity_poly.entity_id
_entity_poly.type
_entity_poly.pdbx_seq_one_letter_code
_entity_poly.pdbx_strand_id
1 'polypeptide(L)' 'MAFKSPHVSLVSFSVEIGAADTTNVMQIETDLHLNTRHPSYDAAAVERLVRDAQAYLAGNAGQVTRIRLVSTRGGQT' A
#
# COMPACT_ATOMS: atom_id res chain seq x y z
N MET A 1 -16.70 0.79 2.01
CA MET A 1 -16.42 2.00 1.17
C MET A 1 -15.23 1.71 0.26
N ALA A 2 -15.00 2.41 -0.84
CA ALA A 2 -13.76 2.22 -1.62
C ALA A 2 -12.63 3.08 -1.03
N PHE A 3 -11.41 2.53 -0.90
CA PHE A 3 -10.23 3.29 -0.50
C PHE A 3 -9.84 4.27 -1.62
N LYS A 4 -9.61 5.54 -1.29
CA LYS A 4 -9.25 6.60 -2.23
C LYS A 4 -8.11 7.46 -1.65
N SER A 5 -7.09 7.72 -2.45
CA SER A 5 -6.00 8.63 -2.13
C SER A 5 -5.42 9.22 -3.43
N PRO A 6 -4.91 10.46 -3.44
CA PRO A 6 -4.38 11.11 -4.65
C PRO A 6 -3.28 10.33 -5.37
N HIS A 7 -2.55 9.51 -4.61
CA HIS A 7 -1.40 8.76 -5.09
C HIS A 7 -1.69 7.30 -5.41
N VAL A 8 -2.97 6.90 -5.47
CA VAL A 8 -3.36 5.49 -5.64
C VAL A 8 -3.95 5.26 -7.01
N SER A 9 -3.33 4.37 -7.78
CA SER A 9 -3.82 3.95 -9.09
C SER A 9 -4.72 2.72 -9.00
N LEU A 10 -4.40 1.78 -8.11
CA LEU A 10 -5.15 0.55 -7.91
C LEU A 10 -5.09 0.09 -6.46
N VAL A 11 -6.19 -0.48 -5.99
CA VAL A 11 -6.27 -1.20 -4.71
C VAL A 11 -6.79 -2.59 -5.00
N SER A 12 -6.07 -3.61 -4.55
CA SER A 12 -6.52 -4.99 -4.62
C SER A 12 -6.39 -5.68 -3.27
N PHE A 13 -7.28 -6.65 -3.04
CA PHE A 13 -7.25 -7.50 -1.87
C PHE A 13 -6.93 -8.92 -2.34
N SER A 14 -5.93 -9.53 -1.72
CA SER A 14 -5.46 -10.85 -2.08
C SER A 14 -5.20 -11.68 -0.83
N VAL A 15 -5.08 -12.99 -1.02
CA VAL A 15 -4.69 -13.93 0.01
C VAL A 15 -3.35 -14.51 -0.40
N GLU A 16 -2.32 -14.28 0.42
CA GLU A 16 -1.01 -14.90 0.27
C GLU A 16 -1.00 -16.21 1.09
N ILE A 17 -0.74 -17.34 0.42
CA ILE A 17 -0.64 -18.66 1.05
C ILE A 17 0.84 -18.99 1.24
N GLY A 18 1.31 -18.92 2.48
CA GLY A 18 2.64 -19.34 2.90
C GLY A 18 2.66 -20.80 3.38
N ALA A 19 3.86 -21.32 3.64
CA ALA A 19 4.02 -22.67 4.17
C ALA A 19 3.50 -22.83 5.62
N ALA A 20 3.50 -21.73 6.40
CA ALA A 20 3.10 -21.72 7.80
C ALA A 20 1.75 -21.03 8.03
N ASP A 21 1.37 -20.08 7.17
CA ASP A 21 0.26 -19.19 7.40
C ASP A 21 -0.40 -18.69 6.10
N THR A 22 -1.65 -18.27 6.25
CA THR A 22 -2.42 -17.59 5.21
C THR A 22 -2.61 -16.14 5.62
N THR A 23 -2.17 -15.20 4.79
CA THR A 23 -2.19 -13.77 5.08
C THR A 23 -3.11 -13.04 4.11
N ASN A 24 -4.08 -12.28 4.62
CA ASN A 24 -4.85 -11.37 3.76
C ASN A 24 -4.05 -10.08 3.57
N VAL A 25 -3.87 -9.70 2.32
CA VAL A 25 -3.04 -8.57 1.91
C VAL A 25 -3.86 -7.55 1.17
N MET A 26 -3.80 -6.29 1.62
CA MET A 26 -4.21 -5.14 0.84
C MET A 26 -2.99 -4.64 0.06
N GLN A 27 -3.03 -4.77 -1.26
CA GLN A 27 -2.03 -4.21 -2.15
C GLN A 27 -2.51 -2.86 -2.68
N ILE A 28 -1.65 -1.86 -2.58
CA ILE A 28 -1.87 -0.51 -3.06
C ILE A 28 -0.80 -0.20 -4.09
N GLU A 29 -1.22 0.04 -5.32
CA GLU A 29 -0.35 0.58 -6.36
C GLU A 29 -0.35 2.10 -6.27
N THR A 30 0.85 2.68 -6.25
CA THR A 30 1.07 4.11 -6.05
C THR A 30 2.05 4.68 -7.05
N ASP A 31 1.84 5.94 -7.42
CA ASP A 31 2.76 6.71 -8.24
C ASP A 31 3.92 7.34 -7.43
N LEU A 32 3.94 7.16 -6.10
CA LEU A 32 5.02 7.60 -5.24
C LEU A 32 6.27 6.76 -5.42
N HIS A 33 7.44 7.40 -5.35
CA HIS A 33 8.70 6.68 -5.20
C HIS A 33 8.78 6.10 -3.79
N LEU A 34 9.12 4.81 -3.69
CA LEU A 34 9.27 4.11 -2.41
C LEU A 34 10.74 3.89 -2.02
N ASN A 35 11.68 4.21 -2.91
CA ASN A 35 13.11 4.18 -2.62
C ASN A 35 13.51 5.50 -1.94
N THR A 36 13.88 5.42 -0.66
CA THR A 36 14.28 6.58 0.17
C THR A 36 15.52 7.31 -0.36
N ARG A 37 16.29 6.70 -1.27
CA ARG A 37 17.45 7.32 -1.92
C ARG A 37 17.12 8.06 -3.23
N HIS A 38 15.88 7.95 -3.72
CA HIS A 38 15.48 8.63 -4.95
C HIS A 38 15.18 10.11 -4.67
N PRO A 39 15.64 11.09 -5.49
CA PRO A 39 15.42 12.52 -5.22
C PRO A 39 13.95 12.92 -5.11
N SER A 40 13.08 12.22 -5.84
CA SER A 40 11.62 12.43 -5.80
C SER A 40 10.90 11.61 -4.73
N TYR A 41 11.63 11.01 -3.79
CA TYR A 41 11.03 10.37 -2.61
C TYR A 41 10.39 11.42 -1.71
N ASP A 42 9.11 11.25 -1.42
CA ASP A 42 8.36 12.09 -0.48
C ASP A 42 7.93 11.25 0.73
N ALA A 43 8.64 11.41 1.84
CA ALA A 43 8.36 10.69 3.08
C ALA A 43 6.96 11.00 3.63
N ALA A 44 6.55 12.27 3.59
CA ALA A 44 5.28 12.70 4.16
C ALA A 44 4.10 12.14 3.37
N ALA A 45 4.19 12.10 2.04
CA ALA A 45 3.18 11.50 1.19
C ALA A 45 3.05 9.99 1.42
N VAL A 46 4.19 9.28 1.54
CA VAL A 46 4.20 7.83 1.82
C VAL A 46 3.63 7.53 3.21
N GLU A 47 4.04 8.26 4.25
CA GLU A 47 3.53 8.08 5.60
C GLU A 47 2.03 8.35 5.69
N ARG A 48 1.56 9.41 5.03
CA ARG A 48 0.13 9.71 4.94
C ARG A 48 -0.64 8.59 4.26
N LEU A 49 -0.13 8.06 3.15
CA LEU A 49 -0.76 6.95 2.44
C LEU A 49 -0.89 5.71 3.34
N VAL A 50 0.18 5.36 4.08
CA VAL A 50 0.16 4.24 5.03
C VAL A 50 -0.88 4.47 6.14
N ARG A 51 -0.88 5.66 6.74
CA ARG A 51 -1.83 6.01 7.81
C ARG A 51 -3.29 5.93 7.33
N ASP A 52 -3.57 6.47 6.15
CA ASP A 52 -4.91 6.45 5.57
C ASP A 52 -5.36 5.01 5.25
N ALA A 53 -4.45 4.16 4.75
CA ALA A 53 -4.71 2.75 4.51
C ALA A 53 -5.00 1.98 5.81
N GLN A 54 -4.23 2.22 6.87
CA GLN A 54 -4.47 1.62 8.19
C GLN A 54 -5.83 2.03 8.76
N ALA A 55 -6.19 3.32 8.68
CA ALA A 55 -7.47 3.82 9.13
C ALA A 55 -8.64 3.20 8.34
N TYR A 56 -8.47 3.05 7.02
CA TYR A 56 -9.44 2.37 6.17
C TYR A 56 -9.66 0.91 6.61
N LEU A 57 -8.58 0.15 6.84
CA LEU A 57 -8.66 -1.24 7.27
C LEU A 57 -9.34 -1.40 8.62
N ALA A 58 -8.99 -0.55 9.60
CA ALA A 58 -9.59 -0.56 10.94
C ALA A 58 -11.12 -0.40 10.89
N GLY A 59 -11.65 0.38 9.93
CA GLY A 59 -13.08 0.62 9.77
C GLY A 59 -13.82 -0.34 8.82
N ASN A 60 -13.12 -1.12 7.99
CA ASN A 60 -13.75 -1.80 6.84
C ASN A 60 -13.29 -3.25 6.61
N ALA A 61 -12.19 -3.72 7.19
CA ALA A 61 -11.56 -4.97 6.77
C ALA A 61 -10.84 -5.68 7.94
N GLY A 62 -11.61 -6.26 8.84
CA GLY A 62 -11.13 -6.92 10.07
C GLY A 62 -10.23 -8.16 9.88
N GLN A 63 -9.86 -8.52 8.66
CA GLN A 63 -9.00 -9.68 8.38
C GLN A 63 -7.71 -9.36 7.61
N VAL A 64 -7.54 -8.15 7.07
CA VAL A 64 -6.29 -7.76 6.41
C VAL A 64 -5.22 -7.54 7.47
N THR A 65 -4.16 -8.34 7.42
CA THR A 65 -3.06 -8.30 8.38
C THR A 65 -1.80 -7.65 7.81
N ARG A 66 -1.79 -7.39 6.50
CA ARG A 66 -0.64 -6.79 5.81
C ARG A 66 -1.05 -5.78 4.74
N ILE A 67 -0.34 -4.66 4.71
CA ILE A 67 -0.40 -3.67 3.63
C ILE A 67 0.87 -3.83 2.78
N ARG A 68 0.70 -3.93 1.47
CA ARG A 68 1.79 -3.97 0.48
C ARG A 68 1.70 -2.74 -0.41
N LEU A 69 2.72 -1.89 -0.38
CA LEU A 69 2.85 -0.76 -1.31
C LEU A 69 3.68 -1.19 -2.52
N VAL A 70 3.17 -0.91 -3.71
CA VAL A 70 3.87 -1.17 -4.98
C VAL A 70 3.96 0.14 -5.75
N SER A 71 5.18 0.57 -6.06
CA SER A 71 5.39 1.78 -6.86
C SER A 71 5.28 1.44 -8.35
N THR A 72 4.46 2.20 -9.09
CA THR A 72 4.44 2.16 -10.56
C THR A 72 5.63 2.90 -11.18
N ARG A 73 6.42 3.62 -10.36
CA ARG A 73 7.67 4.30 -10.74
C ARG A 73 8.92 3.43 -10.54
N GLY A 74 8.76 2.18 -10.12
CA GLY A 74 9.88 1.26 -9.86
C GLY A 74 10.70 1.00 -11.12
N GLY A 75 11.93 1.51 -11.17
CA GLY A 75 12.87 1.33 -12.27
C GLY A 75 13.34 2.61 -12.97
N GLN A 76 12.76 3.78 -12.63
CA GLN A 76 13.28 5.06 -13.11
C GLN A 76 14.40 5.52 -12.17
N THR A 77 15.64 5.41 -12.64
CA THR A 77 16.84 6.01 -12.01
C THR A 77 17.22 7.29 -12.72
#